data_AF-A0A960WC33-F1
#
_entry.id   AF-A0A960WC33-F1
#
_cell.length_a   1.000
_cell.length_b   1.000
_cell.length_c   1.000
_cell.angle_alpha   90.00
_cell.angle_beta   90.00
_cell.angle_gamma   90.00
#
_symmetry.space_group_name_H-M   'P 1'
#
loop_
_entity.id
_entity.type
_entity.pdbx_description
1 polymer ?
#
loop_
_entity_poly.entity_id
_entity_poly.type
_entity_poly.pdbx_seq_one_letter_code
_entity_poly.pdbx_strand_id
1 'polypeptide(L)'
;FLKIQVRGQSASEYLVHFLLEDQKKETESQFDHQTFSILYDTVDGNKIQNSTVQWIESVSGSGFRLDNPNKPENNLDSPLAVRVQEILDTEINPSIAAHGGNIELLDIKDGRAFVKMSGGCQGCSSAKATLKQGVEVRIKELIPEIIELVDTTDHALGDNPYYT
;
A
#
# COMPACT_ATOMS: atom_id res chain seq x y z
N PHE A 1 0.38 -20.55 6.86
CA PHE A 1 -0.88 -19.80 6.72
C PHE A 1 -0.73 -18.74 5.63
N LEU A 2 -1.74 -18.54 4.78
CA LEU A 2 -1.76 -17.42 3.83
C LEU A 2 -2.45 -16.24 4.51
N LYS A 3 -1.69 -15.20 4.86
CA LYS A 3 -2.25 -13.99 5.46
C LYS A 3 -2.58 -12.96 4.39
N ILE A 4 -3.81 -12.45 4.44
CA ILE A 4 -4.28 -11.32 3.64
C ILE A 4 -4.33 -10.11 4.54
N GLN A 5 -3.67 -9.03 4.13
CA GLN A 5 -3.63 -7.80 4.89
C GLN A 5 -3.96 -6.62 4.01
N VAL A 6 -4.94 -5.79 4.41
CA VAL A 6 -5.24 -4.53 3.73
C VAL A 6 -4.21 -3.51 4.19
N ARG A 7 -3.33 -3.08 3.29
CA ARG A 7 -2.28 -2.11 3.57
C ARG A 7 -2.69 -0.68 3.30
N GLY A 8 -3.74 -0.50 2.53
CA GLY A 8 -4.31 0.79 2.18
C GLY A 8 -5.49 0.58 1.24
N GLN A 9 -5.87 1.66 0.59
CA GLN A 9 -6.89 1.66 -0.45
C GLN A 9 -6.52 2.73 -1.47
N SER A 10 -7.02 2.60 -2.69
CA SER A 10 -7.12 3.68 -3.67
C SER A 10 -8.54 4.24 -3.65
N ALA A 11 -8.83 5.19 -4.54
CA ALA A 11 -10.21 5.65 -4.78
C ALA A 11 -11.18 4.53 -5.23
N SER A 12 -10.69 3.39 -5.74
CA SER A 12 -11.54 2.36 -6.33
C SER A 12 -11.36 0.96 -5.74
N GLU A 13 -10.25 0.67 -5.07
CA GLU A 13 -9.89 -0.69 -4.66
C GLU A 13 -9.13 -0.72 -3.33
N TYR A 14 -9.28 -1.80 -2.56
CA TYR A 14 -8.41 -2.06 -1.40
C TYR A 14 -7.07 -2.63 -1.85
N LEU A 15 -5.99 -2.06 -1.35
CA LEU A 15 -4.64 -2.54 -1.61
C LEU A 15 -4.30 -3.63 -0.60
N VAL A 16 -4.11 -4.85 -1.09
CA VAL A 16 -3.88 -6.04 -0.27
C VAL A 16 -2.49 -6.60 -0.49
N HIS A 17 -1.86 -7.04 0.60
CA HIS A 17 -0.64 -7.85 0.55
C HIS A 17 -0.96 -9.28 0.97
N PHE A 18 -0.31 -10.22 0.28
CA PHE A 18 -0.29 -11.63 0.66
C PHE A 18 1.02 -11.93 1.37
N LEU A 19 0.93 -12.51 2.56
CA LEU A 19 2.09 -12.89 3.37
C LEU A 19 1.98 -14.37 3.73
N LEU A 20 3.11 -15.06 3.81
CA LEU A 20 3.18 -16.40 4.37
C LEU A 20 3.59 -16.30 5.84
N GLU A 21 2.79 -16.87 6.72
CA GLU A 21 3.01 -16.84 8.17
C GLU A 21 2.98 -18.27 8.72
N ASP A 22 3.86 -18.58 9.66
CA ASP A 22 3.94 -19.91 10.28
C ASP A 22 2.95 -20.08 11.43
N GLN A 23 2.49 -18.97 12.03
CA GLN A 23 1.61 -18.97 13.20
C GLN A 23 0.51 -17.91 13.06
N LYS A 24 -0.63 -18.18 13.70
CA LYS A 24 -1.76 -17.25 13.83
C LYS A 24 -1.59 -16.39 15.09
N LYS A 25 -1.93 -15.10 14.98
CA LYS A 25 -2.03 -14.18 16.14
C LYS A 25 -3.46 -14.15 16.71
N GLU A 26 -3.59 -13.77 17.97
CA GLU A 26 -4.91 -13.70 18.65
C GLU A 26 -5.88 -12.71 17.98
N THR A 27 -5.37 -11.63 17.39
CA THR A 27 -6.17 -10.59 16.72
C THR A 27 -6.65 -10.98 15.32
N GLU A 28 -6.20 -12.13 14.82
CA GLU A 28 -6.47 -12.59 13.46
C GLU A 28 -7.64 -13.58 13.44
N SER A 29 -8.51 -13.44 12.46
CA SER A 29 -9.49 -14.45 12.09
C SER A 29 -8.86 -15.46 11.15
N GLN A 30 -9.38 -16.70 11.19
CA GLN A 30 -8.94 -17.78 10.32
C GLN A 30 -10.12 -18.27 9.50
N PHE A 31 -9.89 -18.50 8.21
CA PHE A 31 -10.82 -19.19 7.34
C PHE A 31 -10.11 -20.40 6.72
N ASP A 32 -10.64 -21.58 7.00
CA ASP A 32 -10.06 -22.82 6.50
C ASP A 32 -10.58 -23.13 5.10
N HIS A 33 -9.63 -23.23 4.17
CA HIS A 33 -9.87 -23.74 2.82
C HIS A 33 -9.24 -25.13 2.68
N GLN A 34 -9.70 -25.91 1.70
CA GLN A 34 -9.36 -27.33 1.54
C GLN A 34 -7.85 -27.63 1.56
N THR A 35 -7.01 -26.69 1.12
CA THR A 35 -5.56 -26.89 0.97
C THR A 35 -4.73 -25.96 1.88
N PHE A 36 -5.30 -24.87 2.37
CA PHE A 36 -4.60 -23.90 3.21
C PHE A 36 -5.57 -23.10 4.06
N SER A 37 -5.07 -22.62 5.20
CA SER A 37 -5.80 -21.69 6.06
C SER A 37 -5.42 -20.25 5.73
N ILE A 38 -6.44 -19.42 5.54
CA ILE A 38 -6.31 -17.98 5.32
C ILE A 38 -6.38 -17.26 6.67
N LEU A 39 -5.47 -16.32 6.91
CA LEU A 39 -5.51 -15.40 8.05
C LEU A 39 -5.83 -13.99 7.57
N TYR A 40 -6.61 -13.25 8.35
CA TYR A 40 -6.87 -11.83 8.12
C TYR A 40 -7.14 -11.13 9.46
N ASP A 41 -6.84 -9.84 9.54
CA ASP A 41 -7.19 -9.05 10.72
C ASP A 41 -8.71 -8.86 10.79
N THR A 42 -9.31 -9.00 11.97
CA THR A 42 -10.76 -8.81 12.16
C THR A 42 -11.27 -7.46 11.64
N VAL A 43 -10.45 -6.40 11.74
CA VAL A 43 -10.79 -5.05 11.23
C VAL A 43 -10.78 -5.02 9.70
N ASP A 44 -9.90 -5.79 9.07
CA ASP A 44 -9.85 -5.92 7.61
C ASP A 44 -10.95 -6.83 7.07
N GLY A 45 -11.46 -7.76 7.87
CA GLY A 45 -12.51 -8.71 7.49
C GLY A 45 -13.73 -8.07 6.83
N ASN A 46 -14.15 -6.90 7.33
CA ASN A 46 -15.27 -6.14 6.74
C ASN A 46 -14.94 -5.56 5.36
N LYS A 47 -13.68 -5.25 5.08
CA LYS A 47 -13.22 -4.66 3.81
C LYS A 47 -13.02 -5.72 2.71
N ILE A 48 -12.94 -6.98 3.09
CA ILE A 48 -12.70 -8.11 2.18
C ILE A 48 -13.82 -9.17 2.27
N GLN A 49 -14.96 -8.83 2.86
CA GLN A 49 -16.08 -9.76 3.02
C GLN A 49 -16.59 -10.25 1.65
N ASN A 50 -16.90 -11.54 1.52
CA ASN A 50 -17.34 -12.16 0.26
C ASN A 50 -16.31 -12.07 -0.89
N SER A 51 -15.05 -11.75 -0.60
CA SER A 51 -13.99 -11.82 -1.61
C SER A 51 -13.64 -13.28 -1.92
N THR A 52 -13.20 -13.54 -3.14
CA THR A 52 -12.67 -14.85 -3.55
C THR A 52 -11.17 -14.77 -3.74
N VAL A 53 -10.46 -15.84 -3.35
CA VAL A 53 -9.02 -15.98 -3.56
C VAL A 53 -8.78 -17.13 -4.53
N GLN A 54 -8.01 -16.86 -5.59
CA GLN A 54 -7.69 -17.83 -6.63
C GLN A 54 -6.17 -17.95 -6.80
N TRP A 55 -5.69 -19.17 -7.05
CA TRP A 55 -4.34 -19.38 -7.54
C TRP A 55 -4.35 -19.26 -9.07
N ILE A 56 -3.52 -18.39 -9.61
CA ILE A 56 -3.39 -18.18 -11.06
C ILE A 56 -1.99 -18.60 -11.47
N GLU A 57 -1.93 -19.45 -12.49
CA GLU A 57 -0.69 -19.80 -13.18
C GLU A 57 -0.69 -19.14 -14.55
N SER A 58 0.38 -18.43 -14.85
CA SER A 58 0.60 -17.81 -16.15
C SER A 58 2.01 -18.14 -16.66
N VAL A 59 2.24 -17.84 -17.93
CA VAL A 59 3.57 -17.93 -18.55
C VAL A 59 4.62 -17.06 -17.86
N SER A 60 4.22 -16.00 -17.15
CA SER A 60 5.12 -15.07 -16.45
C SER A 60 5.30 -15.41 -14.97
N GLY A 61 4.68 -16.48 -14.48
CA GLY A 61 4.73 -16.89 -13.09
C GLY A 61 3.37 -17.26 -12.52
N SER A 62 3.38 -17.72 -11.27
CA SER A 62 2.20 -18.12 -10.52
C SER A 62 2.03 -17.29 -9.25
N GLY A 63 0.78 -17.10 -8.81
CA GLY A 63 0.49 -16.29 -7.63
C GLY A 63 -0.99 -16.29 -7.22
N PHE A 64 -1.27 -15.61 -6.11
CA PHE A 64 -2.63 -15.44 -5.60
C PHE A 64 -3.29 -14.18 -6.17
N ARG A 65 -4.56 -14.28 -6.52
CA ARG A 65 -5.43 -13.15 -6.87
C ARG A 65 -6.60 -13.10 -5.88
N LEU A 66 -6.86 -11.91 -5.34
CA LEU A 66 -8.08 -11.61 -4.59
C LEU A 66 -9.04 -10.85 -5.51
N ASP A 67 -10.21 -11.42 -5.79
CA ASP A 67 -11.31 -10.66 -6.37
C ASP A 67 -12.19 -10.16 -5.23
N ASN A 68 -12.09 -8.86 -4.93
CA ASN A 68 -12.79 -8.21 -3.83
C ASN A 68 -13.98 -7.39 -4.36
N PRO A 69 -15.25 -7.74 -4.03
CA PRO A 69 -16.41 -6.98 -4.46
C PRO A 69 -16.60 -5.68 -3.66
N ASN A 70 -15.92 -5.51 -2.53
CA ASN A 70 -16.05 -4.33 -1.68
C ASN A 70 -15.20 -3.19 -2.21
N LYS A 71 -15.77 -1.98 -2.21
CA LYS A 71 -15.05 -0.76 -2.57
C LYS A 71 -14.76 0.09 -1.35
N PRO A 72 -13.57 0.71 -1.29
CA PRO A 72 -13.30 1.73 -0.29
C PRO A 72 -14.17 2.97 -0.50
N GLU A 73 -14.40 3.72 0.58
CA GLU A 73 -14.87 5.09 0.45
C GLU A 73 -13.76 5.94 -0.19
N ASN A 74 -14.08 6.70 -1.24
CA ASN A 74 -13.13 7.59 -1.89
C ASN A 74 -12.98 8.88 -1.09
N ASN A 75 -11.82 9.08 -0.46
CA ASN A 75 -11.50 10.30 0.31
C ASN A 75 -10.54 11.24 -0.42
N LEU A 76 -10.20 10.99 -1.69
CA LEU A 76 -9.25 11.81 -2.44
C LEU A 76 -9.79 13.22 -2.75
N ASP A 77 -11.11 13.39 -2.81
CA ASP A 77 -11.75 14.69 -2.98
C ASP A 77 -11.89 15.49 -1.66
N SER A 78 -11.43 14.93 -0.54
CA SER A 78 -11.49 15.62 0.75
C SER A 78 -10.56 16.85 0.75
N PRO A 79 -10.90 17.94 1.48
CA PRO A 79 -10.03 19.11 1.56
C PRO A 79 -8.61 18.78 2.06
N LEU A 80 -8.48 17.76 2.90
CA LEU A 80 -7.19 17.29 3.39
C LEU A 80 -6.39 16.59 2.28
N ALA A 81 -7.03 15.72 1.50
CA ALA A 81 -6.39 15.03 0.39
C ALA A 81 -5.96 15.98 -0.73
N VAL A 82 -6.79 16.97 -1.06
CA VAL A 82 -6.43 18.01 -2.03
C VAL A 82 -5.16 18.75 -1.61
N ARG A 83 -5.05 19.17 -0.34
CA ARG A 83 -3.85 19.84 0.17
C ARG A 83 -2.61 18.95 0.12
N VAL A 84 -2.73 17.66 0.47
CA VAL A 84 -1.61 16.72 0.38
C VAL A 84 -1.19 16.52 -1.07
N GLN A 85 -2.16 16.35 -1.98
CA GLN A 85 -1.92 16.19 -3.41
C GLN A 85 -1.21 17.41 -3.99
N GLU A 86 -1.62 18.63 -3.64
CA GLU A 86 -0.96 19.87 -4.06
C GLU A 86 0.53 19.90 -3.67
N ILE A 87 0.88 19.49 -2.44
CA ILE A 87 2.29 19.43 -2.00
C ILE A 87 3.05 18.36 -2.78
N LEU A 88 2.43 17.20 -3.01
CA LEU A 88 3.05 16.14 -3.79
C LEU A 88 3.38 16.62 -5.20
N ASP A 89 2.45 17.32 -5.86
CA ASP A 89 2.61 17.78 -7.24
C ASP A 89 3.55 18.97 -7.38
N THR A 90 3.54 19.91 -6.42
CA THR A 90 4.26 21.17 -6.54
C THR A 90 5.66 21.16 -5.92
N GLU A 91 5.89 20.33 -4.90
CA GLU A 91 7.18 20.30 -4.16
C GLU A 91 7.88 18.94 -4.25
N ILE A 92 7.17 17.86 -3.96
CA ILE A 92 7.80 16.54 -3.76
C ILE A 92 8.15 15.85 -5.07
N ASN A 93 7.17 15.64 -5.96
CA ASN A 93 7.37 14.95 -7.23
C ASN A 93 8.43 15.65 -8.11
N PRO A 94 8.46 17.00 -8.22
CA PRO A 94 9.56 17.68 -8.90
C PRO A 94 10.95 17.37 -8.31
N SER A 95 11.06 17.24 -6.99
CA SER A 95 12.34 16.98 -6.30
C SER A 95 12.86 15.55 -6.51
N ILE A 96 11.96 14.56 -6.59
CA ILE A 96 12.34 13.14 -6.77
C ILE A 96 12.37 12.70 -8.24
N ALA A 97 11.75 13.47 -9.14
CA ALA A 97 11.75 13.18 -10.58
C ALA A 97 13.18 13.17 -11.17
N ALA A 98 14.11 13.93 -10.61
CA ALA A 98 15.52 13.93 -11.01
C ALA A 98 16.20 12.55 -10.82
N HIS A 99 15.68 11.73 -9.91
CA HIS A 99 16.11 10.35 -9.68
C HIS A 99 15.17 9.32 -10.35
N GLY A 100 14.29 9.78 -11.24
CA GLY A 100 13.27 8.95 -11.89
C GLY A 100 12.18 8.46 -10.95
N GLY A 101 12.01 9.06 -9.77
CA GLY A 101 11.00 8.67 -8.79
C GLY A 101 9.67 9.40 -8.96
N ASN A 102 8.59 8.81 -8.46
CA ASN A 102 7.27 9.44 -8.35
C ASN A 102 6.52 8.90 -7.12
N ILE A 103 5.69 9.74 -6.49
CA ILE A 103 4.80 9.39 -5.38
C ILE A 103 3.36 9.78 -5.75
N GLU A 104 2.47 8.80 -5.63
CA GLU A 104 1.03 8.94 -5.84
C GLU A 104 0.30 8.84 -4.49
N LEU A 105 -0.63 9.76 -4.22
CA LEU A 105 -1.55 9.65 -3.10
C LEU A 105 -2.68 8.68 -3.47
N LEU A 106 -2.91 7.68 -2.64
CA LEU A 106 -3.92 6.66 -2.86
C LEU A 106 -5.15 6.88 -1.99
N ASP A 107 -4.94 7.32 -0.74
CA ASP A 107 -6.00 7.59 0.22
C ASP A 107 -5.51 8.40 1.41
N ILE A 108 -6.45 9.00 2.15
CA ILE A 108 -6.20 9.52 3.49
C ILE A 108 -7.22 8.94 4.47
N LYS A 109 -6.72 8.32 5.53
CA LYS A 109 -7.56 7.74 6.57
C LYS A 109 -6.91 7.82 7.95
N ASP A 110 -7.68 8.23 8.95
CA ASP A 110 -7.24 8.33 10.35
C ASP A 110 -5.94 9.13 10.51
N GLY A 111 -5.81 10.23 9.74
CA GLY A 111 -4.62 11.07 9.69
C GLY A 111 -3.44 10.45 8.94
N ARG A 112 -3.58 9.29 8.31
CA ARG A 112 -2.50 8.66 7.54
C ARG A 112 -2.72 8.83 6.05
N ALA A 113 -1.68 9.26 5.35
CA ALA A 113 -1.66 9.33 3.90
C ALA A 113 -1.07 8.03 3.33
N PHE A 114 -1.86 7.27 2.59
CA PHE A 114 -1.41 6.06 1.90
C PHE A 114 -0.86 6.46 0.55
N VAL A 115 0.38 6.08 0.29
CA VAL A 115 1.09 6.50 -0.91
C VAL A 115 1.73 5.31 -1.62
N LYS A 116 1.79 5.41 -2.95
CA LYS A 116 2.50 4.47 -3.79
C LYS A 116 3.70 5.18 -4.41
N MET A 117 4.86 4.55 -4.28
CA MET A 117 6.09 5.00 -4.89
C MET A 117 6.34 4.21 -6.18
N SER A 118 6.83 4.87 -7.21
CA SER A 118 7.17 4.23 -8.49
C SER A 118 8.46 4.79 -9.08
N GLY A 119 8.97 4.13 -10.13
CA GLY A 119 10.22 4.51 -10.79
C GLY A 119 11.45 4.25 -9.91
N GLY A 120 12.40 5.17 -9.88
CA GLY A 120 13.63 5.05 -9.07
C GLY A 120 13.40 4.95 -7.55
N CYS A 121 12.17 5.16 -7.09
CA CYS A 121 11.77 4.93 -5.71
C CYS A 121 11.37 3.47 -5.42
N GLN A 122 10.96 2.70 -6.42
CA GLN A 122 10.52 1.32 -6.28
C GLN A 122 11.74 0.39 -6.36
N GLY A 123 12.28 -0.04 -5.22
CA GLY A 123 13.46 -0.92 -5.16
C GLY A 123 14.78 -0.23 -4.77
N CYS A 124 14.75 1.06 -4.42
CA CYS A 124 15.93 1.73 -3.86
C CYS A 124 16.01 1.51 -2.34
N SER A 125 17.16 1.05 -1.85
CA SER A 125 17.42 0.84 -0.42
C SER A 125 17.23 2.10 0.44
N SER A 126 17.37 3.29 -0.17
CA SER A 126 17.15 4.58 0.49
C SER A 126 15.72 5.12 0.35
N ALA A 127 14.83 4.50 -0.43
CA ALA A 127 13.48 5.01 -0.68
C ALA A 127 12.68 5.21 0.61
N LYS A 128 12.80 4.27 1.56
CA LYS A 128 12.19 4.36 2.88
C LYS A 128 12.69 5.56 3.68
N ALA A 129 13.99 5.87 3.59
CA ALA A 129 14.58 7.03 4.25
C ALA A 129 14.11 8.33 3.59
N THR A 130 14.10 8.40 2.26
CA THR A 130 13.56 9.55 1.50
C THR A 130 12.11 9.84 1.88
N LEU A 131 11.28 8.80 1.99
CA LEU A 131 9.89 8.94 2.40
C LEU A 131 9.77 9.42 3.84
N LYS A 132 10.38 8.72 4.80
CA LYS A 132 10.20 9.02 6.24
C LYS A 132 10.91 10.30 6.69
N GLN A 133 12.08 10.61 6.14
CA GLN A 133 12.92 11.72 6.59
C GLN A 133 12.82 12.96 5.70
N GLY A 134 12.30 12.82 4.47
CA GLY A 134 12.07 13.95 3.56
C GLY A 134 10.60 14.26 3.43
N VAL A 135 9.88 13.40 2.70
CA VAL A 135 8.49 13.64 2.26
C VAL A 135 7.54 13.76 3.45
N GLU A 136 7.58 12.79 4.38
CA GLU A 136 6.69 12.77 5.54
C GLU A 136 6.94 13.97 6.46
N VAL A 137 8.20 14.35 6.67
CA VAL A 137 8.55 15.54 7.47
C VAL A 137 7.96 16.78 6.83
N ARG A 138 8.18 16.96 5.52
CA ARG A 138 7.71 18.14 4.80
C ARG A 138 6.18 18.26 4.79
N ILE A 139 5.48 17.15 4.54
CA ILE A 139 4.01 17.15 4.57
C ILE A 139 3.50 17.48 5.97
N LYS A 140 4.11 16.93 7.03
CA LYS A 140 3.72 17.21 8.41
C LYS A 140 3.94 18.65 8.84
N GLU A 141 4.98 19.31 8.32
CA GLU A 141 5.23 20.73 8.57
C GLU A 141 4.11 21.62 8.01
N LEU A 142 3.57 21.27 6.84
CA LEU A 142 2.53 22.04 6.15
C LEU A 142 1.10 21.61 6.51
N ILE A 143 0.94 20.34 6.89
CA ILE A 143 -0.34 19.67 7.15
C ILE A 143 -0.17 18.81 8.41
N PRO A 144 -0.21 19.42 9.61
CA PRO A 144 -0.03 18.70 10.88
C PRO A 144 -1.16 17.71 11.19
N GLU A 145 -2.28 17.75 10.46
CA GLU A 145 -3.33 16.74 10.53
C GLU A 145 -2.85 15.35 10.04
N ILE A 146 -1.78 15.30 9.25
CA ILE A 146 -1.16 14.05 8.81
C ILE A 146 -0.21 13.52 9.88
N ILE A 147 -0.51 12.36 10.44
CA ILE A 147 0.30 11.71 11.49
C ILE A 147 1.32 10.73 10.93
N GLU A 148 1.11 10.21 9.72
CA GLU A 148 1.99 9.21 9.10
C GLU A 148 1.79 9.14 7.58
N LEU A 149 2.88 8.89 6.84
CA LEU A 149 2.79 8.37 5.47
C LEU A 149 3.03 6.86 5.47
N VAL A 150 2.10 6.12 4.85
CA VAL A 150 2.13 4.67 4.72
C VAL A 150 2.44 4.31 3.29
N ASP A 151 3.62 3.75 3.08
CA ASP A 151 4.05 3.22 1.79
C ASP A 151 3.37 1.87 1.51
N THR A 152 2.61 1.79 0.42
CA THR A 152 1.94 0.56 -0.02
C THR A 152 2.67 -0.14 -1.16
N THR A 153 3.89 0.29 -1.48
CA THR A 153 4.69 -0.26 -2.57
C THR A 153 5.34 -1.57 -2.15
N ASP A 154 5.27 -2.57 -3.03
CA ASP A 154 6.09 -3.77 -2.88
C ASP A 154 7.50 -3.52 -3.43
N HIS A 155 8.42 -3.18 -2.52
CA HIS A 155 9.83 -2.93 -2.84
C HIS A 155 10.62 -4.20 -3.13
N ALA A 156 10.11 -5.39 -2.81
CA ALA A 156 10.78 -6.65 -3.10
C ALA A 156 10.61 -7.08 -4.56
N LEU A 157 9.58 -6.55 -5.25
CA LEU A 157 9.33 -6.79 -6.67
C LEU A 157 10.02 -5.80 -7.61
N GLY A 158 10.70 -4.77 -7.08
CA GLY A 158 11.48 -3.83 -7.88
C GLY A 158 12.80 -4.47 -8.30
N ASP A 159 12.97 -4.73 -9.59
CA ASP A 159 14.25 -5.15 -10.16
C ASP A 159 15.37 -4.22 -9.66
N ASN A 160 16.28 -4.83 -8.92
CA ASN A 160 17.43 -4.22 -8.27
C ASN A 160 18.28 -3.42 -9.29
N PRO A 161 18.29 -2.07 -9.29
CA PRO A 161 19.03 -1.30 -10.30
C PRO A 161 20.54 -1.23 -10.01
N TYR A 162 21.03 -1.89 -8.96
CA TYR A 162 22.42 -1.79 -8.51
C TYR A 162 23.34 -2.93 -8.97
N TYR A 163 22.84 -3.90 -9.73
CA TYR A 163 23.69 -4.91 -10.37
C TYR A 163 23.18 -5.26 -11.77
N THR A 164 23.80 -4.66 -12.79
CA THR A 164 24.04 -5.31 -14.09
C THR A 164 25.51 -5.67 -14.18
#